data_AF-A0A845QE45-F1
#
_entry.id   AF-A0A845QE45-F1
#
_cell.length_a   1.000
_cell.length_b   1.000
_cell.length_c   1.000
_cell.angle_alpha   90.00
_cell.angle_beta   90.00
_cell.angle_gamma   90.00
#
_symmetry.space_group_name_H-M   'P 1'
#
loop_
_entity.id
_entity.type
_entity.pdbx_description
1 polymer ?
#
loop_
_entity_poly.entity_id
_entity_poly.type
_entity_poly.pdbx_seq_one_letter_code
_entity_poly.pdbx_strand_id
1 'polypeptide(L)'
;METYDFSRLSVLIVDDSTHIRRLVRAILVAFGCKHIHEASDGPKALSQLRGSNIDVIIMDWMMDPMDGIELTKAIRSSDSLPNPYIPIIMLTGHSTMNCILEARESGVTEYLAKPITPKGLMDRLQLVIAKPRPFVRTKTFFGPDRRRKDSSFYRGPKRREDDGGTIEIDDVEGAA
;
A
#
# COMPACT_ATOMS: atom_id res chain seq x y z
N MET A 1 8.48 -22.05 9.24
CA MET A 1 8.21 -20.66 8.79
C MET A 1 8.57 -20.66 7.33
N GLU A 2 7.60 -20.51 6.43
CA GLU A 2 7.89 -20.42 5.00
C GLU A 2 8.94 -19.33 4.77
N THR A 3 10.06 -19.70 4.16
CA THR A 3 11.15 -18.78 3.85
C THR A 3 10.82 -18.09 2.53
N TYR A 4 10.25 -16.88 2.62
CA TYR A 4 10.04 -16.03 1.44
C TYR A 4 11.38 -15.46 0.99
N ASP A 5 11.69 -15.61 -0.29
CA ASP A 5 12.85 -14.97 -0.91
C ASP A 5 12.46 -13.57 -1.43
N PHE A 6 12.95 -12.53 -0.75
CA PHE A 6 12.71 -11.14 -1.14
C PHE A 6 13.80 -10.58 -2.07
N SER A 7 14.74 -11.40 -2.55
CA SER A 7 15.89 -10.93 -3.33
C SER A 7 15.53 -10.28 -4.66
N ARG A 8 14.38 -10.63 -5.25
CA ARG A 8 13.85 -10.05 -6.49
C ARG A 8 12.86 -8.92 -6.27
N LEU A 9 12.46 -8.68 -5.02
CA LEU A 9 11.45 -7.67 -4.70
C LEU A 9 12.03 -6.26 -4.81
N SER A 10 11.35 -5.42 -5.58
CA SER A 10 11.64 -3.99 -5.72
C SER A 10 10.81 -3.16 -4.75
N VAL A 11 11.47 -2.54 -3.79
CA VAL A 11 10.83 -1.80 -2.69
C VAL A 11 11.14 -0.32 -2.81
N LEU A 12 10.13 0.54 -2.76
CA LEU A 12 10.30 1.99 -2.62
C LEU A 12 10.03 2.42 -1.18
N ILE A 13 11.00 3.07 -0.56
CA ILE A 13 10.87 3.70 0.76
C ILE A 13 10.64 5.20 0.57
N VAL A 14 9.57 5.76 1.16
CA VAL A 14 9.27 7.20 1.09
C VAL A 14 9.09 7.76 2.49
N ASP A 15 10.03 8.59 2.94
CA ASP A 15 9.98 9.21 4.27
C ASP A 15 10.89 10.44 4.20
N ASP A 16 10.51 11.57 4.81
CA ASP A 16 11.32 12.79 4.80
C ASP A 16 12.57 12.67 5.68
N SER A 17 12.48 11.85 6.75
CA SER A 17 13.56 11.54 7.66
C SER A 17 14.53 10.53 7.07
N THR A 18 15.75 11.00 6.79
CA THR A 18 16.87 10.15 6.36
C THR A 18 17.17 9.05 7.39
N HIS A 19 16.89 9.27 8.67
CA HIS A 19 17.09 8.26 9.72
C HIS A 19 16.10 7.10 9.57
N ILE A 20 14.82 7.39 9.30
CA ILE A 20 13.81 6.34 9.10
C ILE A 20 14.09 5.59 7.79
N ARG A 21 14.42 6.28 6.69
CA ARG A 21 14.79 5.60 5.44
C ARG A 21 15.95 4.63 5.63
N ARG A 22 17.00 5.03 6.35
CA ARG A 22 18.15 4.16 6.69
C ARG A 22 17.75 2.98 7.56
N LEU A 23 16.90 3.19 8.57
CA LEU A 23 16.40 2.11 9.44
C LEU A 23 15.62 1.07 8.63
N VAL A 24 14.65 1.51 7.83
CA VAL A 24 13.82 0.63 6.99
C VAL A 24 14.70 -0.11 5.98
N ARG A 25 15.62 0.59 5.31
CA ARG A 25 16.60 -0.03 4.40
C ARG A 25 17.42 -1.10 5.09
N ALA A 26 17.98 -0.81 6.27
CA ALA A 26 18.80 -1.77 7.01
C ALA A 26 18.02 -3.04 7.36
N ILE A 27 16.74 -2.90 7.76
CA ILE A 27 15.86 -4.04 7.98
C ILE A 27 15.68 -4.82 6.67
N LEU A 28 15.26 -4.18 5.58
CA LEU A 28 15.02 -4.86 4.30
C LEU A 28 16.25 -5.61 3.78
N VAL A 29 17.45 -5.01 3.87
CA VAL A 29 18.72 -5.65 3.49
C VAL A 29 19.00 -6.87 4.36
N ALA A 30 18.79 -6.79 5.68
CA ALA A 30 18.99 -7.92 6.58
C ALA A 30 18.07 -9.11 6.27
N PHE A 31 16.91 -8.88 5.65
CA PHE A 31 15.98 -9.90 5.19
C PHE A 31 16.17 -10.28 3.70
N GLY A 32 17.23 -9.78 3.05
CA GLY A 32 17.64 -10.23 1.71
C GLY A 32 17.10 -9.40 0.55
N CYS A 33 16.39 -8.29 0.79
CA CYS A 33 15.96 -7.39 -0.29
C CYS A 33 17.16 -6.72 -0.96
N LYS A 34 17.26 -6.84 -2.29
CA LYS A 34 18.39 -6.27 -3.08
C LYS A 34 18.02 -4.99 -3.81
N HIS A 35 16.75 -4.84 -4.19
CA HIS A 35 16.28 -3.72 -5.01
C HIS A 35 15.50 -2.74 -4.12
N ILE A 36 16.20 -1.74 -3.58
CA ILE A 36 15.64 -0.76 -2.65
C ILE A 36 15.85 0.66 -3.19
N HIS A 37 14.74 1.33 -3.48
CA HIS A 37 14.65 2.71 -3.91
C HIS A 37 14.25 3.60 -2.73
N GLU A 38 14.67 4.86 -2.76
CA GLU A 38 14.37 5.83 -1.71
C GLU A 38 13.89 7.15 -2.32
N ALA A 39 12.88 7.74 -1.69
CA ALA A 39 12.42 9.10 -1.97
C ALA A 39 12.22 9.84 -0.65
N SER A 40 12.54 11.14 -0.64
CA SER A 40 12.38 11.99 0.55
C SER A 40 11.02 12.65 0.65
N ASP A 41 10.19 12.54 -0.38
CA ASP A 41 8.92 13.27 -0.50
C ASP A 41 8.04 12.64 -1.60
N GLY A 42 6.75 12.99 -1.60
CA GLY A 42 5.78 12.50 -2.56
C GLY A 42 6.12 12.77 -4.03
N PRO A 43 6.51 13.99 -4.44
CA PRO A 43 6.90 14.26 -5.82
C PRO A 43 8.06 13.39 -6.33
N LYS A 44 9.10 13.17 -5.51
CA LYS A 44 10.19 12.26 -5.88
C LYS A 44 9.72 10.81 -5.95
N ALA A 45 8.82 10.39 -5.06
CA ALA A 45 8.23 9.05 -5.12
C ALA A 45 7.46 8.83 -6.43
N LEU A 46 6.63 9.79 -6.84
CA LEU A 46 5.92 9.74 -8.12
C LEU A 46 6.88 9.67 -9.32
N SER A 47 7.99 10.41 -9.27
CA SER A 47 9.02 10.33 -10.30
C SER A 47 9.66 8.93 -10.39
N GLN A 48 10.00 8.33 -9.24
CA GLN A 48 10.53 6.96 -9.17
C GLN A 48 9.53 5.94 -9.71
N LEU A 49 8.24 6.06 -9.36
CA LEU A 49 7.18 5.16 -9.81
C LEU A 49 6.94 5.20 -11.32
N ARG A 50 7.29 6.30 -12.00
CA ARG A 50 7.23 6.39 -13.47
C ARG A 50 8.42 5.74 -14.15
N GLY A 51 9.59 5.76 -13.50
CA GLY A 51 10.86 5.32 -14.09
C GLY A 51 11.31 3.92 -13.68
N SER A 52 10.62 3.27 -12.73
CA SER A 52 11.04 1.99 -12.17
C SER A 52 9.84 1.09 -11.87
N ASN A 53 10.01 -0.21 -12.08
CA ASN A 53 9.05 -1.22 -11.66
C ASN A 53 9.24 -1.45 -10.15
N ILE A 54 8.32 -0.90 -9.36
CA ILE A 54 8.27 -1.08 -7.91
C ILE A 54 7.15 -2.08 -7.59
N ASP A 55 7.43 -3.04 -6.72
CA ASP A 55 6.48 -4.07 -6.31
C ASP A 55 5.75 -3.70 -5.01
N VAL A 56 6.35 -2.87 -4.16
CA VAL A 56 5.75 -2.42 -2.91
C VAL A 56 6.30 -1.07 -2.48
N ILE A 57 5.43 -0.25 -1.88
CA ILE A 57 5.79 1.03 -1.29
C ILE A 57 5.69 0.92 0.23
N ILE A 58 6.73 1.38 0.92
CA ILE A 58 6.71 1.63 2.37
C ILE A 58 6.86 3.13 2.54
N MET A 59 5.88 3.80 3.11
CA MET A 59 5.93 5.27 3.21
C MET A 59 5.44 5.82 4.54
N ASP A 60 5.98 6.97 4.93
CA ASP A 60 5.43 7.72 6.06
C ASP A 60 4.08 8.33 5.74
N TRP A 61 3.27 8.51 6.77
CA TRP A 61 2.07 9.32 6.69
C TRP A 61 2.44 10.80 6.60
N MET A 62 3.24 11.28 7.55
CA MET A 62 3.50 12.71 7.73
C MET A 62 4.73 13.11 6.92
N MET A 63 4.53 13.77 5.78
CA MET A 63 5.60 14.25 4.91
C MET A 63 5.20 15.57 4.28
N ASP A 64 6.20 16.39 3.96
CA ASP A 64 6.06 17.62 3.18
C ASP A 64 6.77 17.48 1.82
N PRO A 65 6.31 18.16 0.75
CA PRO A 65 5.11 19.01 0.68
C PRO A 65 3.82 18.23 0.40
N MET A 66 3.90 16.89 0.35
CA MET A 66 2.79 16.00 0.03
C MET A 66 2.79 14.87 1.04
N ASP A 67 1.69 14.70 1.74
CA ASP A 67 1.57 13.67 2.76
C ASP A 67 1.32 12.27 2.13
N GLY A 68 1.39 11.24 2.96
CA GLY A 68 1.19 9.86 2.52
C GLY A 68 -0.22 9.59 1.98
N ILE A 69 -1.24 10.28 2.48
CA ILE A 69 -2.64 10.10 2.03
C ILE A 69 -2.83 10.72 0.65
N GLU A 70 -2.33 11.92 0.43
CA GLU A 70 -2.30 12.62 -0.85
C GLU A 70 -1.50 11.81 -1.89
N LEU A 71 -0.33 11.31 -1.51
CA LEU A 71 0.46 10.44 -2.37
C LEU A 71 -0.29 9.15 -2.72
N THR A 72 -0.96 8.51 -1.75
CA THR A 72 -1.79 7.32 -2.00
C THR A 72 -2.86 7.64 -3.04
N LYS A 73 -3.61 8.73 -2.85
CA LYS A 73 -4.67 9.14 -3.78
C LYS A 73 -4.11 9.39 -5.17
N ALA A 74 -2.99 10.10 -5.27
CA ALA A 74 -2.30 10.34 -6.54
C ALA A 74 -1.88 9.02 -7.23
N ILE A 75 -1.39 8.03 -6.47
CA ILE A 75 -1.03 6.72 -7.02
C ILE A 75 -2.26 5.97 -7.54
N ARG A 76 -3.37 6.04 -6.82
CA ARG A 76 -4.62 5.34 -7.16
C ARG A 76 -5.40 6.01 -8.30
N SER A 77 -5.28 7.32 -8.46
CA SER A 77 -6.02 8.10 -9.46
C SER A 77 -5.25 8.38 -10.75
N SER A 78 -3.94 8.14 -10.78
CA SER A 78 -3.10 8.53 -11.92
C SER A 78 -3.08 7.45 -12.99
N ASP A 79 -3.71 7.74 -14.13
CA ASP A 79 -3.60 6.93 -15.36
C ASP A 79 -2.17 6.95 -15.95
N SER A 80 -1.31 7.87 -15.49
CA SER A 80 0.07 8.01 -15.96
C SER A 80 1.09 7.23 -15.14
N LEU A 81 0.66 6.50 -14.10
CA LEU A 81 1.52 5.55 -13.40
C LEU A 81 1.37 4.15 -13.98
N PRO A 82 2.48 3.40 -14.16
CA PRO A 82 2.44 2.05 -14.74
C PRO A 82 1.61 1.05 -13.94
N ASN A 83 1.54 1.20 -12.62
CA ASN A 83 0.87 0.24 -11.74
C ASN A 83 0.12 0.94 -10.59
N PRO A 84 -1.17 1.26 -10.76
CA PRO A 84 -1.97 1.84 -9.70
C PRO A 84 -2.42 0.78 -8.66
N TYR A 85 -2.14 -0.51 -8.87
CA TYR A 85 -2.45 -1.62 -7.95
C TYR A 85 -1.32 -1.92 -6.95
N ILE A 86 -0.21 -1.18 -7.02
CA ILE A 86 0.96 -1.39 -6.17
C ILE A 86 0.57 -1.41 -4.66
N PRO A 87 0.95 -2.45 -3.91
CA PRO A 87 0.74 -2.48 -2.47
C PRO A 87 1.45 -1.34 -1.73
N ILE A 88 0.74 -0.71 -0.80
CA ILE A 88 1.23 0.42 0.01
C ILE A 88 1.16 0.06 1.49
N ILE A 89 2.31 0.05 2.17
CA ILE A 89 2.43 -0.08 3.62
C ILE A 89 2.72 1.30 4.21
N MET A 90 1.77 1.84 4.95
CA MET A 90 1.88 3.16 5.58
C MET A 90 2.47 3.05 6.99
N LEU A 91 3.54 3.78 7.25
CA LEU A 91 4.13 3.97 8.56
C LEU A 91 3.42 5.15 9.23
N THR A 92 2.91 4.96 10.45
CA THR A 92 2.18 6.04 11.14
C THR A 92 2.56 6.16 12.60
N GLY A 93 2.74 7.39 13.09
CA GLY A 93 2.87 7.69 14.52
C GLY A 93 1.52 7.72 15.25
N HIS A 94 0.41 7.85 14.52
CA HIS A 94 -0.93 8.00 15.07
C HIS A 94 -1.82 6.84 14.63
N SER A 95 -2.28 6.04 15.60
CA SER A 95 -3.13 4.86 15.38
C SER A 95 -4.57 5.07 15.84
N THR A 96 -5.08 6.31 15.80
CA THR A 96 -6.48 6.56 16.14
C THR A 96 -7.40 5.90 15.11
N MET A 97 -8.62 5.54 15.53
CA MET A 97 -9.59 4.90 14.64
C MET A 97 -9.89 5.75 13.40
N ASN A 98 -9.91 7.08 13.54
CA ASN A 98 -10.15 8.01 12.43
C ASN A 98 -9.02 7.95 11.40
N CYS A 99 -7.76 7.92 11.84
CA CYS A 99 -6.62 7.74 10.93
C CYS A 99 -6.70 6.40 10.17
N ILE A 100 -7.13 5.32 10.83
CA ILE A 100 -7.28 4.02 10.17
C ILE A 100 -8.38 4.07 9.10
N LEU A 101 -9.48 4.78 9.35
CA LEU A 101 -10.57 4.93 8.39
C LEU A 101 -10.11 5.73 7.17
N GLU A 102 -9.47 6.88 7.39
CA GLU A 102 -8.96 7.74 6.32
C GLU A 102 -7.94 7.02 5.42
N ALA A 103 -6.98 6.30 6.01
CA ALA A 103 -6.01 5.50 5.24
C ALA A 103 -6.69 4.39 4.42
N ARG A 104 -7.74 3.75 4.96
CA ARG A 104 -8.49 2.75 4.20
C ARG A 104 -9.27 3.36 3.05
N GLU A 105 -9.79 4.57 3.23
CA GLU A 105 -10.54 5.29 2.20
C GLU A 105 -9.66 5.81 1.09
N SER A 106 -8.40 6.14 1.38
CA SER A 106 -7.44 6.59 0.37
C SER A 106 -6.85 5.45 -0.49
N GLY A 107 -7.04 4.19 -0.10
CA GLY A 107 -6.57 3.02 -0.86
C GLY A 107 -5.24 2.43 -0.37
N VAL A 108 -4.88 2.67 0.90
CA VAL A 108 -3.72 2.05 1.56
C VAL A 108 -3.93 0.54 1.73
N THR A 109 -2.86 -0.24 1.50
CA THR A 109 -2.91 -1.69 1.61
C THR A 109 -2.71 -2.16 3.04
N GLU A 110 -1.75 -1.64 3.77
CA GLU A 110 -1.57 -1.98 5.18
C GLU A 110 -0.95 -0.82 5.95
N TYR A 111 -1.01 -0.89 7.28
CA TYR A 111 -0.37 0.09 8.14
C TYR A 111 0.53 -0.59 9.18
N LEU A 112 1.59 0.12 9.54
CA LEU A 112 2.51 -0.23 10.62
C LEU A 112 2.66 0.98 11.54
N ALA A 113 2.28 0.81 12.80
CA ALA A 113 2.48 1.84 13.80
C ALA A 113 3.98 1.99 14.14
N LYS A 114 4.46 3.23 14.26
CA LYS A 114 5.77 3.54 14.84
C LYS A 114 5.70 3.25 16.36
N PRO A 115 6.75 2.68 16.98
CA PRO A 115 8.10 2.45 16.44
C PRO A 115 8.19 1.24 15.50
N ILE A 116 9.04 1.38 14.47
CA ILE A 116 9.24 0.37 13.43
C ILE A 116 10.12 -0.74 13.99
N THR A 117 9.57 -1.96 14.08
CA THR A 117 10.34 -3.16 14.46
C THR A 117 10.63 -4.01 13.23
N PRO A 118 11.77 -4.73 13.17
CA PRO A 118 12.08 -5.63 12.06
C PRO A 118 10.97 -6.66 11.80
N LYS A 119 10.45 -7.26 12.88
CA LYS A 119 9.35 -8.22 12.82
C LYS A 119 8.08 -7.56 12.27
N GLY A 120 7.68 -6.40 12.79
CA GLY A 120 6.47 -5.71 12.36
C GLY A 120 6.50 -5.32 10.89
N LEU A 121 7.64 -4.84 10.41
CA LEU A 121 7.82 -4.52 8.99
C LEU A 121 7.70 -5.78 8.12
N MET A 122 8.34 -6.87 8.55
CA MET A 122 8.39 -8.09 7.75
C MET A 122 7.09 -8.88 7.74
N ASP A 123 6.36 -8.89 8.86
CA ASP A 123 5.01 -9.44 8.92
C ASP A 123 4.08 -8.72 7.91
N ARG A 124 4.22 -7.39 7.77
CA ARG A 124 3.42 -6.59 6.83
C ARG A 124 3.83 -6.81 5.38
N LEU A 125 5.14 -6.85 5.13
CA LEU A 125 5.68 -7.12 3.80
C LEU A 125 5.24 -8.50 3.28
N GLN A 126 5.39 -9.53 4.11
CA GLN A 126 4.95 -10.88 3.78
C GLN A 126 3.43 -10.94 3.57
N LEU A 127 2.64 -10.25 4.39
CA LEU A 127 1.18 -10.22 4.24
C LEU A 127 0.75 -9.67 2.88
N VAL A 128 1.31 -8.53 2.46
CA VAL A 128 0.88 -7.89 1.20
C VAL A 128 1.35 -8.64 -0.05
N ILE A 129 2.45 -9.39 0.05
CA ILE A 129 2.99 -10.20 -1.06
C ILE A 129 2.31 -11.57 -1.14
N ALA A 130 2.17 -12.27 -0.02
CA ALA A 130 1.68 -13.65 0.00
C ALA A 130 0.14 -13.73 -0.04
N LYS A 131 -0.55 -12.68 0.40
CA LYS A 131 -2.01 -12.62 0.48
C LYS A 131 -2.53 -11.31 -0.12
N PRO A 132 -2.28 -11.05 -1.42
CA PRO A 132 -2.75 -9.84 -2.06
C PRO A 132 -4.27 -9.78 -1.97
N ARG A 133 -4.79 -8.62 -1.54
CA ARG A 133 -6.24 -8.39 -1.50
C ARG A 133 -6.72 -7.99 -2.88
N PRO A 134 -7.91 -8.45 -3.33
CA PRO A 134 -8.49 -7.98 -4.57
C PRO A 134 -8.71 -6.47 -4.49
N PHE A 135 -8.44 -5.76 -5.58
CA PHE A 135 -8.74 -4.34 -5.69
C PHE A 135 -10.19 -4.16 -6.15
N VAL A 136 -10.84 -3.12 -5.64
CA VAL A 136 -12.20 -2.74 -6.00
C VAL A 136 -12.14 -1.35 -6.61
N ARG A 137 -12.79 -1.19 -7.78
CA ARG A 137 -12.96 0.10 -8.45
C ARG A 137 -14.44 0.47 -8.45
N THR A 138 -14.75 1.68 -8.01
CA THR A 138 -16.08 2.31 -8.11
C THR A 138 -15.91 3.74 -8.61
N LYS A 139 -17.04 4.43 -8.86
CA LYS A 139 -17.03 5.86 -9.22
C LYS A 139 -16.30 6.75 -8.23
N THR A 140 -16.24 6.36 -6.95
CA THR A 140 -15.74 7.17 -5.84
C THR A 140 -14.53 6.57 -5.13
N PHE A 141 -14.08 5.36 -5.50
CA PHE A 141 -13.01 4.67 -4.80
C PHE A 141 -12.23 3.72 -5.71
N PHE A 142 -10.91 3.71 -5.54
CA PHE A 142 -10.06 2.68 -6.09
C PHE A 142 -9.02 2.25 -5.05
N GLY A 143 -9.01 0.97 -4.70
CA GLY A 143 -8.08 0.43 -3.71
C GLY A 143 -8.41 -1.01 -3.29
N PRO A 144 -7.64 -1.59 -2.37
CA PRO A 144 -7.86 -2.97 -1.91
C PRO A 144 -9.19 -3.10 -1.16
N ASP A 145 -9.86 -4.25 -1.30
CA ASP A 145 -11.16 -4.51 -0.66
C ASP A 145 -11.07 -4.22 0.84
N ARG A 146 -11.90 -3.28 1.29
CA ARG A 146 -11.97 -2.80 2.68
C ARG A 146 -12.45 -3.89 3.64
N ARG A 147 -13.06 -4.98 3.15
CA ARG A 147 -13.51 -6.11 3.96
C ARG A 147 -12.31 -6.96 4.38
N ARG A 148 -11.92 -6.86 5.66
CA ARG A 148 -10.84 -7.70 6.24
C ARG A 148 -11.28 -9.13 6.60
N LYS A 149 -12.58 -9.35 6.76
CA LYS A 149 -13.16 -10.70 6.95
C LYS A 149 -13.93 -11.04 5.71
N ASP A 150 -13.62 -12.19 5.13
CA ASP A 150 -14.45 -12.82 4.12
C ASP A 150 -15.83 -13.07 4.75
N SER A 151 -16.77 -12.18 4.46
CA SER A 151 -18.15 -12.30 4.88
C SER A 151 -18.97 -12.64 3.65
N SER A 152 -18.65 -13.79 3.08
CA SER A 152 -19.46 -14.49 2.08
C SER A 152 -20.94 -14.67 2.51
N PHE A 153 -21.30 -14.34 3.75
CA PHE A 153 -22.63 -14.48 4.35
C PHE A 153 -23.38 -13.18 4.69
N TYR A 154 -22.83 -11.96 4.52
CA TYR A 154 -23.58 -10.74 4.88
C TYR A 154 -24.44 -10.21 3.73
N ARG A 155 -25.77 -10.41 3.83
CA ARG A 155 -26.81 -9.91 2.91
C ARG A 155 -27.65 -8.77 3.52
N GLY A 156 -27.05 -7.92 4.36
CA GLY A 156 -27.78 -6.83 5.04
C GLY A 156 -28.00 -5.57 4.19
N PRO A 157 -28.96 -4.69 4.56
CA PRO A 157 -29.35 -3.50 3.78
C PRO A 157 -28.26 -2.44 3.61
N LYS A 158 -27.30 -2.36 4.55
CA LYS A 158 -26.13 -1.46 4.48
C LYS A 158 -25.04 -1.99 3.55
N ARG A 159 -25.42 -2.63 2.44
CA ARG A 159 -24.49 -3.12 1.41
C ARG A 159 -23.90 -1.99 0.57
N ARG A 160 -24.59 -0.83 0.54
CA ARG A 160 -24.15 0.58 0.40
C ARG A 160 -25.41 1.39 0.06
N GLU A 161 -25.78 2.39 0.86
CA GLU A 161 -26.90 3.29 0.52
C GLU A 161 -26.50 4.30 -0.59
N ASP A 162 -25.20 4.46 -0.87
CA ASP A 162 -24.69 5.51 -1.76
C ASP A 162 -24.16 5.04 -3.13
N ASP A 163 -24.13 3.74 -3.40
CA ASP A 163 -23.67 3.23 -4.71
C ASP A 163 -24.85 2.96 -5.64
N GLY A 164 -25.34 4.02 -6.29
CA GLY A 164 -26.14 3.92 -7.52
C GLY A 164 -25.29 3.43 -8.72
N GLY A 165 -24.65 2.27 -8.58
CA GLY A 165 -23.72 1.75 -9.59
C GLY A 165 -23.70 0.23 -9.62
N THR A 166 -24.09 -0.33 -10.76
CA THR A 166 -23.89 -1.72 -11.14
C THR A 166 -22.41 -2.09 -10.96
N ILE A 167 -22.14 -3.19 -10.26
CA ILE A 167 -20.78 -3.72 -10.10
C ILE A 167 -20.41 -4.39 -11.43
N GLU A 168 -19.57 -3.74 -12.23
CA GLU A 168 -18.80 -4.44 -13.26
C GLU A 168 -17.63 -5.12 -12.55
N ILE A 169 -17.70 -6.45 -12.49
CA ILE A 169 -16.59 -7.29 -12.05
C ILE A 169 -15.71 -7.42 -13.28
N ASP A 170 -14.50 -6.83 -13.26
CA ASP A 170 -13.51 -7.12 -14.28
C ASP A 170 -13.07 -8.58 -14.10
N ASP A 171 -13.71 -9.47 -14.84
CA ASP A 171 -13.27 -10.85 -15.00
C ASP A 171 -11.88 -10.81 -15.62
N VAL A 172 -10.87 -11.18 -14.83
CA VAL A 172 -9.54 -11.50 -15.36
C VAL A 172 -9.66 -12.87 -16.04
N GLU A 173 -10.17 -12.87 -17.27
CA GLU A 173 -10.04 -14.01 -18.17
C GLU A 173 -8.57 -14.17 -18.58
N GLY A 174 -8.03 -15.38 -18.41
CA GLY A 174 -6.92 -15.87 -19.20
C GLY A 174 -5.61 -16.13 -18.45
N ALA A 175 -5.49 -17.32 -17.85
CA ALA A 175 -4.21 -18.02 -17.76
C ALA A 175 -4.42 -19.54 -17.73
N ALA A 176 -4.40 -20.12 -18.94
CA ALA A 176 -4.23 -21.53 -19.34
C ALA A 176 -5.23 -22.59 -18.82
#